data_AF-A0A819WX32-F1
#
_entry.id   AF-A0A819WX32-F1
#
_cell.length_a   1.000
_cell.length_b   1.000
_cell.length_c   1.000
_cell.angle_alpha   90.00
_cell.angle_beta   90.00
_cell.angle_gamma   90.00
#
_symmetry.space_group_name_H-M   'P 1'
#
loop_
_entity.id
_entity.type
_entity.pdbx_description
1 polymer ?
#
loop_
_entity_poly.entity_id
_entity_poly.type
_entity_poly.pdbx_seq_one_letter_code
_entity_poly.pdbx_strand_id
1 'polypeptide(L)'
;MTSTYDHNDPEVVEAMKYLMLPPEEKIKLQAQPFDGKKACWVPDPKESYVAGEIVSTKGDDVTVKNPKGETVTLKKDNVQQMNPPKYSCTDDMADLTYLNDGSVLANLRDRYARWLIYTYSGLFCVVINPYKRLPIYTMKVVLMYRGRKRAEVAPHLYAIADNAYSNMLRDRENQSMLITGESGAGKTENTKKVIQYFALVAAAGVKKEDTGKKTMTLEDQIISANPALEAYGNAKTTRNNNSSRFGKFIRIHFGPTGKIAGADIEVYLLEKSRVIFQQRAERNYHIFYQLCSDALPEMHKLCLIQNDPSKYQFVSQGVLTIDGVDDVEEKIMFNYSQ
;
A
#
# COMPACT_ATOMS: atom_id res chain seq x y z
N MET A 1 0.09 -14.53 30.16
CA MET A 1 -0.49 -14.56 28.81
C MET A 1 0.46 -15.36 27.93
N THR A 2 0.10 -16.61 27.63
CA THR A 2 0.85 -17.46 26.70
C THR A 2 0.93 -16.79 25.34
N SER A 3 2.13 -16.63 24.78
CA SER A 3 2.28 -16.09 23.43
C SER A 3 1.47 -16.94 22.46
N THR A 4 0.64 -16.29 21.63
CA THR A 4 -0.24 -16.93 20.65
C THR A 4 0.54 -17.54 19.47
N TYR A 5 1.86 -17.39 19.45
CA TYR A 5 2.75 -17.90 18.41
C TYR A 5 4.14 -18.20 18.98
N ASP A 6 4.85 -19.13 18.34
CA ASP A 6 6.24 -19.47 18.69
C ASP A 6 7.20 -18.42 18.12
N HIS A 7 7.96 -17.76 18.99
CA HIS A 7 8.95 -16.75 18.61
C HIS A 7 10.16 -17.34 17.86
N ASN A 8 10.40 -18.65 18.01
CA ASN A 8 11.50 -19.35 17.37
C ASN A 8 11.10 -20.04 16.05
N ASP A 9 9.83 -19.91 15.64
CA ASP A 9 9.37 -20.43 14.36
C ASP A 9 10.15 -19.75 13.21
N PRO A 10 10.75 -20.52 12.28
CA PRO A 10 11.56 -19.95 11.20
C PRO A 10 10.84 -18.92 10.35
N GLU A 11 9.53 -19.07 10.10
CA GLU A 11 8.74 -18.10 9.34
C GLU A 11 8.57 -16.79 10.11
N VAL A 12 8.35 -16.87 11.42
CA VAL A 12 8.22 -15.70 12.30
C VAL A 12 9.56 -14.96 12.36
N VAL A 13 10.66 -15.69 12.55
CA VAL A 13 12.01 -15.11 12.59
C VAL A 13 12.34 -14.41 11.27
N GLU A 14 11.99 -15.01 10.13
CA GLU A 14 12.21 -14.40 8.82
C GLU A 14 11.34 -13.15 8.61
N ALA A 15 10.05 -13.21 8.97
CA ALA A 15 9.15 -12.05 8.88
C ALA A 15 9.63 -10.87 9.74
N MET A 16 10.16 -11.15 10.94
CA MET A 16 10.60 -10.12 11.89
C MET A 16 11.74 -9.26 11.36
N LYS A 17 12.58 -9.78 10.45
CA LYS A 17 13.62 -9.00 9.76
C LYS A 17 13.06 -7.83 8.94
N TYR A 18 11.79 -7.92 8.53
CA TYR A 18 11.09 -6.92 7.73
C TYR A 18 10.04 -6.13 8.53
N LEU A 19 9.88 -6.45 9.82
CA LEU A 19 8.91 -5.80 10.71
C LEU A 19 9.60 -4.96 11.78
N MET A 20 10.77 -5.37 12.26
CA MET A 20 11.48 -4.68 13.33
C MET A 20 12.94 -4.49 13.03
N LEU A 21 13.48 -3.37 13.49
CA LEU A 21 14.91 -3.15 13.53
C LEU A 21 15.56 -4.10 14.55
N PRO A 22 16.65 -4.82 14.20
CA PRO A 22 17.39 -5.62 15.17
C PRO A 22 17.83 -4.78 16.37
N PRO A 23 17.72 -5.28 17.62
CA PRO A 23 18.06 -4.50 18.81
C PRO A 23 19.48 -3.92 18.80
N GLU A 24 20.46 -4.69 18.31
CA GLU A 24 21.84 -4.23 18.19
C GLU A 24 21.99 -3.06 17.22
N GLU A 25 21.28 -3.11 16.09
CA GLU A 25 21.30 -2.02 15.11
C GLU A 25 20.60 -0.79 15.66
N LYS A 26 19.48 -0.97 16.39
CA LYS A 26 18.79 0.12 17.08
C LYS A 26 19.72 0.83 18.06
N ILE A 27 20.45 0.08 18.90
CA ILE A 27 21.42 0.66 19.84
C ILE A 27 22.50 1.45 19.09
N LYS A 28 23.05 0.90 17.99
CA LYS A 28 24.08 1.56 17.18
C LYS A 28 23.58 2.86 16.53
N LEU A 29 22.33 2.90 16.07
CA LEU A 29 21.73 4.12 15.52
C LEU A 29 21.52 5.17 16.61
N GLN A 30 21.03 4.76 17.77
CA GLN A 30 20.75 5.66 18.89
C GLN A 30 22.02 6.20 19.56
N ALA A 31 23.14 5.51 19.43
CA ALA A 31 24.45 5.91 19.96
C ALA A 31 25.23 6.89 19.06
N GLN A 32 24.70 7.28 17.89
CA GLN A 32 25.38 8.20 16.99
C GLN A 32 25.61 9.58 17.66
N PRO A 33 26.79 10.21 17.47
CA PRO A 33 27.03 11.57 17.95
C PRO A 33 26.03 12.56 17.35
N PHE A 34 25.51 13.48 18.16
CA PHE A 34 24.53 14.44 17.72
C PHE A 34 24.68 15.77 18.45
N ASP A 35 24.82 16.86 17.68
CA ASP A 35 24.76 18.23 18.18
C ASP A 35 23.44 18.87 17.76
N GLY A 36 22.47 18.90 18.68
CA GLY A 36 21.14 19.46 18.41
C GLY A 36 21.10 20.97 18.16
N LYS A 37 22.20 21.70 18.40
CA LYS A 37 22.30 23.13 18.05
C LYS A 37 22.78 23.33 16.62
N LYS A 38 23.43 22.34 16.02
CA LYS A 38 23.98 22.42 14.68
C LYS A 38 23.27 21.55 13.65
N ALA A 39 22.78 20.38 14.05
CA ALA A 39 22.15 19.44 13.16
C ALA A 39 20.80 19.97 12.65
N CYS A 40 20.64 20.00 11.33
CA CYS A 40 19.45 20.54 10.68
C CYS A 40 19.14 19.81 9.37
N TRP A 41 17.92 19.98 8.87
CA TRP A 41 17.52 19.61 7.51
C TRP A 41 17.46 20.85 6.63
N VAL A 42 17.99 20.74 5.43
CA VAL A 42 17.96 21.79 4.42
C VAL A 42 17.36 21.28 3.10
N PRO A 43 16.59 22.11 2.37
CA PRO A 43 16.07 21.76 1.06
C PRO A 43 17.19 21.42 0.07
N ASP A 44 16.97 20.38 -0.73
CA ASP A 44 17.85 20.00 -1.84
C ASP A 44 17.00 19.76 -3.10
N PRO A 45 17.35 20.36 -4.26
CA PRO A 45 16.55 20.22 -5.48
C PRO A 45 16.39 18.78 -6.00
N LYS A 46 17.30 17.86 -5.65
CA LYS A 46 17.27 16.45 -6.09
C LYS A 46 16.72 15.54 -5.01
N GLU A 47 17.18 15.70 -3.78
CA GLU A 47 16.86 14.82 -2.66
C GLU A 47 15.68 15.31 -1.82
N SER A 48 15.05 16.43 -2.19
CA SER A 48 14.04 17.18 -1.42
C SER A 48 14.58 17.79 -0.13
N TYR A 49 15.14 16.97 0.76
CA TYR A 49 15.83 17.40 1.99
C TYR A 49 17.11 16.58 2.21
N VAL A 50 18.14 17.24 2.72
CA VAL A 50 19.40 16.61 3.14
C VAL A 50 19.81 17.08 4.54
N ALA A 51 20.56 16.25 5.24
CA ALA A 51 21.15 16.60 6.53
C ALA A 51 22.18 17.73 6.36
N GLY A 52 22.31 18.61 7.34
CA GLY A 52 23.30 19.67 7.34
C GLY A 52 23.79 20.04 8.74
N GLU A 53 24.96 20.66 8.80
CA GLU A 53 25.54 21.21 10.02
C GLU A 53 25.62 22.74 9.92
N ILE A 54 24.98 23.45 10.85
CA ILE A 54 25.05 24.91 10.93
C ILE A 54 26.49 25.32 11.26
N VAL A 55 27.07 26.14 10.39
CA VAL A 55 28.42 26.70 10.54
C VAL A 55 28.35 28.10 11.15
N SER A 56 27.42 28.94 10.68
CA SER A 56 27.24 30.29 11.21
C SER A 56 25.82 30.81 10.99
N THR A 57 25.45 31.83 11.76
CA THR A 57 24.18 32.53 11.62
C THR A 57 24.45 34.04 11.66
N LYS A 58 23.95 34.77 10.65
CA LYS A 58 24.10 36.22 10.52
C LYS A 58 22.73 36.83 10.24
N GLY A 59 22.09 37.37 11.27
CA GLY A 59 20.70 37.82 11.17
C GLY A 59 19.77 36.66 10.80
N ASP A 60 19.04 36.81 9.69
CA ASP A 60 18.11 35.78 9.19
C ASP A 60 18.77 34.76 8.25
N ASP A 61 20.06 34.93 7.96
CA ASP A 61 20.81 34.03 7.08
C ASP A 61 21.57 32.98 7.91
N VAL A 62 21.36 31.71 7.57
CA VAL A 62 22.01 30.55 8.19
C VAL A 62 22.88 29.87 7.15
N THR A 63 24.17 29.77 7.45
CA THR A 63 25.15 29.08 6.63
C THR A 63 25.28 27.64 7.11
N VAL A 64 24.96 26.68 6.25
CA VAL A 64 24.93 25.24 6.55
C VAL A 64 25.90 24.50 5.64
N LYS A 65 26.66 23.56 6.21
CA LYS A 65 27.48 22.61 5.47
C LYS A 65 26.69 21.34 5.21
N ASN A 66 26.53 20.97 3.94
CA ASN A 66 25.82 19.76 3.53
C ASN A 66 26.74 18.52 3.59
N PRO A 67 26.23 17.29 3.37
CA PRO A 67 27.04 16.07 3.46
C PRO A 67 28.07 15.93 2.33
N LYS A 68 27.91 16.71 1.23
CA LYS A 68 28.88 16.81 0.13
C LYS A 68 30.04 17.75 0.46
N GLY A 69 30.02 18.39 1.64
CA GLY A 69 31.02 19.35 2.08
C GLY A 69 30.82 20.77 1.53
N GLU A 70 29.79 20.98 0.72
CA GLU A 70 29.43 22.28 0.17
C GLU A 70 28.74 23.12 1.24
N THR A 71 28.95 24.44 1.18
CA THR A 71 28.33 25.39 2.10
C THR A 71 27.26 26.18 1.37
N VAL A 72 26.05 26.17 1.91
CA VAL A 72 24.90 26.90 1.36
C VAL A 72 24.39 27.87 2.41
N THR A 73 24.06 29.09 1.98
CA THR A 73 23.42 30.08 2.86
C THR A 73 21.94 30.16 2.51
N LEU A 74 21.09 29.94 3.51
CA LEU A 74 19.64 29.89 3.39
C LEU A 74 19.01 30.81 4.44
N LYS A 75 17.77 31.24 4.20
CA LYS A 75 16.97 31.87 5.23
C LYS A 75 16.67 30.89 6.35
N LYS A 76 16.65 31.38 7.59
CA LYS A 76 16.38 30.60 8.80
C LYS A 76 15.11 29.76 8.69
N ASP A 77 14.05 30.29 8.07
CA ASP A 77 12.77 29.58 7.90
C ASP A 77 12.86 28.37 6.97
N ASN A 78 13.89 28.32 6.11
CA ASN A 78 14.16 27.17 5.24
C ASN A 78 15.04 26.11 5.91
N VAL A 79 15.49 26.32 7.15
CA VAL A 79 16.33 25.38 7.90
C VAL A 79 15.47 24.72 8.98
N GLN A 80 15.23 23.42 8.84
CA GLN A 80 14.39 22.67 9.78
C GLN A 80 15.24 21.97 10.85
N GLN A 81 14.70 21.84 12.06
CA GLN A 81 15.40 21.14 13.15
C GLN A 81 15.48 19.63 12.90
N MET A 82 16.61 19.03 13.25
CA MET A 82 16.81 17.59 13.15
C MET A 82 16.48 16.89 14.47
N ASN A 83 15.78 15.75 14.40
CA ASN A 83 15.51 14.94 15.58
C ASN A 83 16.79 14.24 16.07
N PRO A 84 17.00 14.11 17.40
CA PRO A 84 18.12 13.33 17.93
C PRO A 84 18.07 11.85 17.50
N PRO A 85 19.24 11.15 17.44
CA PRO A 85 19.32 9.76 16.98
C PRO A 85 18.48 8.74 17.77
N LYS A 86 18.03 9.09 18.98
CA LYS A 86 17.08 8.27 19.75
C LYS A 86 15.78 7.97 18.97
N TYR A 87 15.42 8.86 18.04
CA TYR A 87 14.24 8.76 17.18
C TYR A 87 14.52 8.13 15.80
N SER A 88 15.77 7.76 15.51
CA SER A 88 16.09 7.14 14.24
C SER A 88 15.32 5.85 14.05
N CYS A 89 14.72 5.69 12.86
CA CYS A 89 13.95 4.51 12.48
C CYS A 89 12.72 4.26 13.40
N THR A 90 12.11 5.32 13.93
CA THR A 90 10.95 5.22 14.83
C THR A 90 9.75 4.54 14.16
N ASP A 91 9.01 3.74 14.94
CA ASP A 91 7.84 3.00 14.47
C ASP A 91 6.61 3.91 14.30
N ASP A 92 6.47 4.94 15.15
CA ASP A 92 5.46 6.00 15.02
C ASP A 92 6.15 7.36 14.94
N MET A 93 5.93 8.07 13.84
CA MET A 93 6.50 9.40 13.61
C MET A 93 5.81 10.49 14.45
N ALA A 94 4.66 10.19 15.06
CA ALA A 94 4.05 11.09 16.05
C ALA A 94 4.90 11.23 17.33
N ASP A 95 5.84 10.30 17.57
CA ASP A 95 6.75 10.36 18.72
C ASP A 95 7.94 11.32 18.51
N LEU A 96 8.15 11.82 17.29
CA LEU A 96 9.23 12.76 16.98
C LEU A 96 9.07 14.06 17.77
N THR A 97 10.19 14.62 18.25
CA THR A 97 10.17 15.94 18.92
C THR A 97 9.93 17.06 17.90
N TYR A 98 10.62 17.00 16.77
CA TYR A 98 10.46 17.98 15.70
C TYR A 98 9.64 17.36 14.57
N LEU A 99 8.39 17.83 14.43
CA LEU A 99 7.47 17.39 13.40
C LEU A 99 7.62 18.31 12.18
N ASN A 100 8.49 17.92 11.25
CA ASN A 100 8.75 18.63 10.01
C ASN A 100 9.00 17.66 8.85
N ASP A 101 8.87 18.18 7.63
CA ASP A 101 8.93 17.39 6.39
C ASP A 101 10.26 16.66 6.23
N GLY A 102 11.38 17.32 6.58
CA GLY A 102 12.71 16.70 6.53
C GLY A 102 12.83 15.48 7.44
N SER A 103 12.29 15.55 8.66
CA SER A 103 12.34 14.45 9.62
C SER A 103 11.41 13.30 9.26
N VAL A 104 10.21 13.60 8.77
CA VAL A 104 9.25 12.57 8.29
C VAL A 104 9.84 11.83 7.10
N LEU A 105 10.37 12.57 6.10
CA LEU A 105 11.00 11.99 4.92
C LEU A 105 12.21 11.13 5.29
N ALA A 106 13.07 11.62 6.18
CA ALA A 106 14.25 10.88 6.62
C ALA A 106 13.88 9.56 7.32
N ASN A 107 12.92 9.58 8.25
CA ASN A 107 12.51 8.37 8.96
C ASN A 107 11.92 7.32 8.01
N LEU A 108 11.06 7.75 7.07
CA LEU A 108 10.50 6.87 6.05
C LEU A 108 11.59 6.27 5.14
N ARG A 109 12.57 7.08 4.71
CA ARG A 109 13.71 6.60 3.90
C ARG A 109 14.58 5.61 4.66
N ASP A 110 14.92 5.90 5.91
CA ASP A 110 15.77 5.04 6.74
C ASP A 110 15.15 3.68 7.01
N ARG A 111 13.83 3.66 7.27
CA ARG A 111 13.04 2.43 7.43
C ARG A 111 12.95 1.65 6.14
N TYR A 112 12.63 2.32 5.03
CA TYR A 112 12.52 1.68 3.72
C TYR A 112 13.85 1.09 3.23
N ALA A 113 14.98 1.76 3.48
CA ALA A 113 16.32 1.25 3.18
C ALA A 113 16.65 -0.06 3.92
N ARG A 114 15.94 -0.33 5.02
CA ARG A 114 16.05 -1.55 5.84
C ARG A 114 14.90 -2.53 5.59
N TRP A 115 14.14 -2.32 4.52
CA TRP A 115 12.96 -3.12 4.15
C TRP A 115 11.82 -3.10 5.19
N LEU A 116 11.80 -2.10 6.08
CA LEU A 116 10.69 -1.84 6.99
C LEU A 116 9.67 -0.96 6.29
N ILE A 117 8.72 -1.59 5.59
CA ILE A 117 7.80 -0.87 4.69
C ILE A 117 6.65 -0.17 5.41
N TYR A 118 6.32 -0.58 6.64
CA TYR A 118 5.24 -0.02 7.43
C TYR A 118 5.78 0.94 8.48
N THR A 119 5.15 2.12 8.59
CA THR A 119 5.49 3.13 9.59
C THR A 119 4.20 3.85 10.01
N TYR A 120 4.00 4.06 11.30
CA TYR A 120 2.88 4.88 11.76
C TYR A 120 3.21 6.38 11.71
N SER A 121 2.17 7.17 11.52
CA SER A 121 2.19 8.62 11.71
C SER A 121 0.91 9.00 12.44
N GLY A 122 0.90 8.81 13.76
CA GLY A 122 -0.27 8.97 14.61
C GLY A 122 -1.36 7.97 14.25
N LEU A 123 -2.43 8.43 13.60
CA LEU A 123 -3.53 7.57 13.15
C LEU A 123 -3.24 6.86 11.82
N PHE A 124 -2.31 7.39 11.02
CA PHE A 124 -2.00 6.84 9.71
C PHE A 124 -1.07 5.63 9.82
N CYS A 125 -1.31 4.64 8.98
CA CYS A 125 -0.37 3.56 8.68
C CYS A 125 0.18 3.80 7.27
N VAL A 126 1.41 4.32 7.22
CA VAL A 126 2.12 4.58 5.95
C VAL A 126 2.74 3.27 5.49
N VAL A 127 2.49 2.91 4.24
CA VAL A 127 3.15 1.78 3.57
C VAL A 127 3.87 2.26 2.32
N ILE A 128 5.13 1.87 2.17
CA ILE A 128 5.92 2.15 0.96
C ILE A 128 6.06 0.84 0.18
N ASN A 129 5.65 0.85 -1.10
CA ASN A 129 5.67 -0.35 -1.94
C ASN A 129 7.12 -0.89 -2.08
N PRO A 130 7.43 -2.12 -1.61
CA PRO A 130 8.77 -2.68 -1.69
C PRO A 130 9.20 -3.12 -3.10
N TYR A 131 8.26 -3.20 -4.06
CA TYR A 131 8.50 -3.82 -5.38
C TYR A 131 9.08 -5.25 -5.31
N LYS A 132 8.89 -5.92 -4.16
CA LYS A 132 9.40 -7.24 -3.86
C LYS A 132 8.42 -7.96 -2.94
N ARG A 133 8.30 -9.28 -3.09
CA ARG A 133 7.55 -10.11 -2.15
C ARG A 133 8.31 -10.22 -0.83
N LEU A 134 7.69 -9.75 0.25
CA LEU A 134 8.19 -9.89 1.61
C LEU A 134 7.39 -10.96 2.36
N PRO A 135 8.03 -11.77 3.21
CA PRO A 135 7.38 -12.85 3.97
C PRO A 135 6.58 -12.35 5.18
N ILE A 136 5.90 -11.19 5.06
CA ILE A 136 5.16 -10.53 6.15
C ILE A 136 3.64 -10.73 6.07
N TYR A 137 3.18 -11.53 5.11
CA TYR A 137 1.74 -11.80 4.89
C TYR A 137 1.37 -13.26 5.10
N THR A 138 2.18 -14.04 5.83
CA THR A 138 1.92 -15.46 6.10
C THR A 138 0.87 -15.63 7.21
N MET A 139 0.33 -16.84 7.33
CA MET A 139 -0.62 -17.17 8.40
C MET A 139 0.01 -17.03 9.80
N LYS A 140 1.30 -17.31 9.93
CA LYS A 140 2.04 -17.10 11.19
C LYS A 140 2.01 -15.63 11.60
N VAL A 141 2.24 -14.72 10.66
CA VAL A 141 2.15 -13.28 10.91
C VAL A 141 0.71 -12.87 11.26
N VAL A 142 -0.32 -13.43 10.62
CA VAL A 142 -1.72 -13.19 11.02
C VAL A 142 -1.94 -13.50 12.50
N LEU A 143 -1.44 -14.65 12.98
CA LEU A 143 -1.53 -15.05 14.39
C LEU A 143 -0.72 -14.17 15.35
N MET A 144 0.36 -13.53 14.87
CA MET A 144 1.13 -12.56 15.65
C MET A 144 0.30 -11.32 16.00
N TYR A 145 -0.46 -10.82 15.03
CA TYR A 145 -1.23 -9.57 15.18
C TYR A 145 -2.62 -9.78 15.80
N ARG A 146 -3.16 -11.00 15.74
CA ARG A 146 -4.51 -11.32 16.22
C ARG A 146 -4.68 -11.00 17.71
N GLY A 147 -5.65 -10.15 18.04
CA GLY A 147 -5.98 -9.75 19.40
C GLY A 147 -4.90 -8.93 20.11
N ARG A 148 -3.96 -8.35 19.37
CA ARG A 148 -2.87 -7.54 19.93
C ARG A 148 -3.17 -6.06 19.76
N LYS A 149 -2.84 -5.26 20.79
CA LYS A 149 -2.94 -3.81 20.66
C LYS A 149 -1.85 -3.29 19.73
N ARG A 150 -2.14 -2.19 19.03
CA ARG A 150 -1.19 -1.53 18.11
C ARG A 150 0.19 -1.27 18.71
N ALA A 151 0.25 -0.89 20.00
CA ALA A 151 1.49 -0.57 20.70
C ALA A 151 2.30 -1.80 21.15
N GLU A 152 1.72 -3.00 21.09
CA GLU A 152 2.36 -4.25 21.52
C GLU A 152 3.10 -4.96 20.36
N VAL A 153 2.89 -4.51 19.13
CA VAL A 153 3.39 -5.12 17.90
C VAL A 153 4.00 -4.07 16.98
N ALA A 154 4.87 -4.50 16.07
CA ALA A 154 5.47 -3.61 15.09
C ALA A 154 4.43 -2.98 14.16
N PRO A 155 4.76 -1.88 13.46
CA PRO A 155 3.88 -1.30 12.46
C PRO A 155 3.49 -2.29 11.38
N HIS A 156 2.17 -2.48 11.17
CA HIS A 156 1.67 -3.36 10.12
C HIS A 156 0.20 -3.11 9.80
N LEU A 157 -0.18 -3.42 8.56
CA LEU A 157 -1.58 -3.37 8.11
C LEU A 157 -2.51 -4.24 8.96
N TYR A 158 -2.04 -5.42 9.37
CA TYR A 158 -2.81 -6.35 10.20
C TYR A 158 -3.13 -5.81 11.58
N ALA A 159 -2.27 -4.96 12.17
CA ALA A 159 -2.61 -4.29 13.42
C ALA A 159 -3.81 -3.34 13.25
N ILE A 160 -3.88 -2.64 12.11
CA ILE A 160 -5.02 -1.75 11.81
C ILE A 160 -6.30 -2.57 11.57
N ALA A 161 -6.19 -3.66 10.80
CA ALA A 161 -7.31 -4.56 10.53
C ALA A 161 -7.83 -5.24 11.81
N ASP A 162 -6.95 -5.74 12.68
CA ASP A 162 -7.34 -6.40 13.94
C ASP A 162 -7.97 -5.42 14.93
N ASN A 163 -7.46 -4.19 15.03
CA ASN A 163 -8.09 -3.16 15.85
C ASN A 163 -9.48 -2.80 15.32
N ALA A 164 -9.66 -2.66 14.00
CA ALA A 164 -10.98 -2.42 13.41
C ALA A 164 -11.93 -3.58 13.72
N TYR A 165 -11.51 -4.82 13.50
CA TYR A 165 -12.32 -6.00 13.83
C TYR A 165 -12.69 -6.06 15.32
N SER A 166 -11.71 -5.83 16.21
CA SER A 166 -11.92 -5.85 17.65
C SER A 166 -12.85 -4.73 18.12
N ASN A 167 -12.67 -3.51 17.60
CA ASN A 167 -13.54 -2.36 17.90
C ASN A 167 -14.97 -2.61 17.41
N MET A 168 -15.14 -3.14 16.19
CA MET A 168 -16.46 -3.51 15.66
C MET A 168 -17.21 -4.47 16.59
N LEU A 169 -16.52 -5.50 17.10
CA LEU A 169 -17.12 -6.49 18.01
C LEU A 169 -17.41 -5.92 19.41
N ARG A 170 -16.50 -5.11 19.94
CA ARG A 170 -16.60 -4.53 21.28
C ARG A 170 -17.62 -3.40 21.33
N ASP A 171 -17.49 -2.44 20.42
CA ASP A 171 -18.22 -1.18 20.42
C ASP A 171 -19.55 -1.27 19.65
N ARG A 172 -19.74 -2.35 18.87
CA ARG A 172 -20.95 -2.61 18.05
C ARG A 172 -21.21 -1.52 17.01
N GLU A 173 -20.14 -0.92 16.51
CA GLU A 173 -20.17 0.10 15.46
C GLU A 173 -19.48 -0.37 14.19
N ASN A 174 -20.03 0.02 13.04
CA ASN A 174 -19.42 -0.23 11.74
C ASN A 174 -18.06 0.47 11.65
N GLN A 175 -17.10 -0.16 10.98
CA GLN A 175 -15.75 0.37 10.82
C GLN A 175 -15.44 0.62 9.34
N SER A 176 -14.54 1.56 9.08
CA SER A 176 -14.06 1.86 7.74
C SER A 176 -12.54 1.93 7.70
N MET A 177 -11.94 1.31 6.70
CA MET A 177 -10.51 1.42 6.40
C MET A 177 -10.34 2.17 5.08
N LEU A 178 -9.74 3.35 5.12
CA LEU A 178 -9.52 4.19 3.94
C LEU A 178 -8.09 3.95 3.42
N ILE A 179 -7.97 3.24 2.30
CA ILE A 179 -6.68 2.95 1.66
C ILE A 179 -6.47 3.93 0.50
N THR A 180 -5.63 4.91 0.71
CA THR A 180 -5.28 5.96 -0.26
C THR A 180 -3.86 5.78 -0.80
N GLY A 181 -3.57 6.43 -1.91
CA GLY A 181 -2.27 6.40 -2.59
C GLY A 181 -2.42 6.60 -4.09
N GLU A 182 -1.34 7.02 -4.74
CA GLU A 182 -1.31 7.09 -6.18
C GLU A 182 -1.36 5.68 -6.81
N SER A 183 -1.46 5.66 -8.14
CA SER A 183 -1.04 4.52 -8.94
C SER A 183 0.22 3.84 -8.41
N GLY A 184 0.31 2.51 -8.47
CA GLY A 184 1.54 1.79 -8.14
C GLY A 184 1.90 1.79 -6.65
N ALA A 185 1.20 2.56 -5.80
CA ALA A 185 1.42 2.57 -4.35
C ALA A 185 1.08 1.24 -3.65
N GLY A 186 0.45 0.29 -4.35
CA GLY A 186 0.10 -1.02 -3.80
C GLY A 186 -1.27 -1.09 -3.10
N LYS A 187 -2.19 -0.15 -3.36
CA LYS A 187 -3.53 -0.12 -2.75
C LYS A 187 -4.29 -1.43 -2.91
N THR A 188 -4.31 -1.99 -4.13
CA THR A 188 -5.01 -3.24 -4.45
C THR A 188 -4.47 -4.41 -3.64
N GLU A 189 -3.14 -4.53 -3.55
CA GLU A 189 -2.50 -5.60 -2.77
C GLU A 189 -2.79 -5.45 -1.28
N ASN A 190 -2.68 -4.24 -0.71
CA ASN A 190 -3.06 -4.00 0.68
C ASN A 190 -4.54 -4.31 0.94
N THR A 191 -5.44 -3.94 0.03
CA THR A 191 -6.88 -4.25 0.13
C THR A 191 -7.12 -5.76 0.16
N LYS A 192 -6.46 -6.52 -0.75
CA LYS A 192 -6.51 -8.00 -0.74
C LYS A 192 -6.04 -8.54 0.61
N LYS A 193 -4.91 -8.06 1.14
CA LYS A 193 -4.37 -8.50 2.43
C LYS A 193 -5.29 -8.21 3.62
N VAL A 194 -6.00 -7.08 3.62
CA VAL A 194 -7.02 -6.78 4.64
C VAL A 194 -8.18 -7.76 4.58
N ILE A 195 -8.71 -8.03 3.38
CA ILE A 195 -9.81 -9.00 3.19
C ILE A 195 -9.37 -10.40 3.66
N GLN A 196 -8.15 -10.82 3.28
CA GLN A 196 -7.55 -12.08 3.72
C GLN A 196 -7.44 -12.17 5.24
N TYR A 197 -6.98 -11.10 5.88
CA TYR A 197 -6.88 -11.03 7.34
C TYR A 197 -8.23 -11.27 8.01
N PHE A 198 -9.27 -10.54 7.56
CA PHE A 198 -10.62 -10.70 8.08
C PHE A 198 -11.19 -12.12 7.88
N ALA A 199 -10.97 -12.71 6.71
CA ALA A 199 -11.39 -14.08 6.42
C ALA A 199 -10.76 -15.08 7.40
N LEU A 200 -9.46 -14.96 7.65
CA LEU A 200 -8.73 -15.86 8.53
C LEU A 200 -9.11 -15.69 10.00
N VAL A 201 -9.24 -14.45 10.49
CA VAL A 201 -9.60 -14.17 11.88
C VAL A 201 -11.04 -14.58 12.19
N ALA A 202 -11.97 -14.35 11.25
CA ALA A 202 -13.37 -14.74 11.40
C ALA A 202 -13.60 -16.26 11.26
N ALA A 203 -12.75 -16.96 10.50
CA ALA A 203 -12.81 -18.42 10.36
C ALA A 203 -12.18 -19.17 11.56
N ALA A 204 -11.32 -18.51 12.34
CA ALA A 204 -10.59 -19.12 13.44
C ALA A 204 -11.51 -19.49 14.61
N GLY A 205 -12.04 -20.71 14.55
CA GLY A 205 -13.03 -21.29 15.47
C GLY A 205 -13.99 -22.29 14.80
N VAL A 206 -13.95 -22.39 13.47
CA VAL A 206 -14.69 -23.41 12.70
C VAL A 206 -13.75 -24.60 12.44
N LYS A 207 -14.10 -25.79 12.95
CA LYS A 207 -13.49 -27.04 12.46
C LYS A 207 -13.83 -27.12 10.97
N LYS A 208 -12.83 -27.09 10.08
CA LYS A 208 -13.06 -27.42 8.67
C LYS A 208 -13.58 -28.85 8.61
N GLU A 209 -14.86 -29.02 8.26
CA GLU A 209 -15.31 -30.29 7.73
C GLU A 209 -14.66 -30.44 6.36
N ASP A 210 -13.75 -31.40 6.27
CA ASP A 210 -12.99 -31.71 5.06
C ASP A 210 -13.93 -32.39 4.07
N THR A 211 -14.76 -31.59 3.38
CA THR A 211 -15.80 -32.09 2.48
C THR A 211 -15.27 -32.43 1.08
N GLY A 212 -13.96 -32.40 0.85
CA GLY A 212 -13.31 -32.79 -0.41
C GLY A 212 -13.68 -31.94 -1.64
N LYS A 213 -14.67 -31.05 -1.55
CA LYS A 213 -15.05 -30.08 -2.57
C LYS A 213 -14.31 -28.76 -2.31
N LYS A 214 -13.45 -28.36 -3.25
CA LYS A 214 -12.97 -26.97 -3.37
C LYS A 214 -14.16 -26.04 -3.63
N THR A 215 -14.88 -25.69 -2.57
CA THR A 215 -15.85 -24.59 -2.62
C THR A 215 -15.05 -23.29 -2.55
N MET A 216 -15.25 -22.42 -3.53
CA MET A 216 -14.63 -21.10 -3.57
C MET A 216 -14.93 -20.37 -2.26
N THR A 217 -13.90 -19.96 -1.53
CA THR A 217 -14.10 -19.23 -0.27
C THR A 217 -14.69 -17.84 -0.56
N LEU A 218 -15.32 -17.20 0.43
CA LEU A 218 -15.77 -15.82 0.25
C LEU A 218 -14.60 -14.87 -0.08
N GLU A 219 -13.41 -15.15 0.48
CA GLU A 219 -12.17 -14.48 0.09
C GLU A 219 -11.95 -14.62 -1.42
N ASP A 220 -11.94 -15.86 -1.92
CA ASP A 220 -11.74 -16.13 -3.33
C ASP A 220 -12.76 -15.38 -4.16
N GLN A 221 -14.05 -15.37 -3.77
CA GLN A 221 -15.15 -14.66 -4.45
C GLN A 221 -14.96 -13.14 -4.54
N ILE A 222 -14.53 -12.49 -3.44
CA ILE A 222 -14.29 -11.03 -3.44
C ILE A 222 -13.06 -10.70 -4.29
N ILE A 223 -11.99 -11.50 -4.17
CA ILE A 223 -10.80 -11.33 -5.01
C ILE A 223 -11.15 -11.58 -6.48
N SER A 224 -12.08 -12.52 -6.70
CA SER A 224 -12.58 -12.97 -7.98
C SER A 224 -13.20 -11.86 -8.84
N ALA A 225 -13.81 -10.88 -8.18
CA ALA A 225 -14.47 -9.75 -8.82
C ALA A 225 -13.48 -8.70 -9.35
N ASN A 226 -12.23 -8.70 -8.88
CA ASN A 226 -11.26 -7.66 -9.26
C ASN A 226 -10.93 -7.68 -10.76
N PRO A 227 -10.59 -8.81 -11.41
CA PRO A 227 -10.34 -8.83 -12.85
C PRO A 227 -11.45 -8.14 -13.65
N ALA A 228 -12.71 -8.41 -13.32
CA ALA A 228 -13.86 -7.76 -13.95
C ALA A 228 -13.92 -6.26 -13.69
N LEU A 229 -13.79 -5.84 -12.44
CA LEU A 229 -13.77 -4.42 -12.09
C LEU A 229 -12.58 -3.68 -12.73
N GLU A 230 -11.43 -4.35 -12.89
CA GLU A 230 -10.24 -3.79 -13.49
C GLU A 230 -10.37 -3.65 -15.01
N ALA A 231 -10.91 -4.63 -15.75
CA ALA A 231 -11.05 -4.43 -17.20
C ALA A 231 -12.05 -3.33 -17.56
N TYR A 232 -13.16 -3.25 -16.83
CA TYR A 232 -14.22 -2.27 -17.10
C TYR A 232 -13.97 -0.90 -16.46
N GLY A 233 -13.12 -0.83 -15.43
CA GLY A 233 -12.94 0.37 -14.61
C GLY A 233 -11.49 0.87 -14.50
N ASN A 234 -10.50 0.12 -15.00
CA ASN A 234 -9.12 0.58 -15.07
C ASN A 234 -8.70 0.91 -16.50
N ALA A 235 -7.76 1.84 -16.61
CA ALA A 235 -7.20 2.26 -17.89
C ALA A 235 -5.73 2.69 -17.73
N LYS A 236 -5.02 2.76 -18.86
CA LYS A 236 -3.72 3.42 -18.93
C LYS A 236 -3.90 4.94 -18.90
N THR A 237 -3.17 5.58 -17.99
CA THR A 237 -3.03 7.03 -17.83
C THR A 237 -1.58 7.43 -18.04
N THR A 238 -1.26 8.73 -18.03
CA THR A 238 0.12 9.19 -18.15
C THR A 238 1.04 8.73 -17.01
N ARG A 239 0.48 8.44 -15.82
CA ARG A 239 1.22 8.08 -14.61
C ARG A 239 1.08 6.60 -14.22
N ASN A 240 0.25 5.83 -14.92
CA ASN A 240 -0.09 4.46 -14.54
C ASN A 240 -0.61 3.65 -15.72
N ASN A 241 -0.09 2.45 -15.90
CA ASN A 241 -0.60 1.51 -16.89
C ASN A 241 -1.93 0.85 -16.49
N ASN A 242 -2.25 0.73 -15.21
CA ASN A 242 -3.48 0.09 -14.70
C ASN A 242 -4.17 0.95 -13.62
N SER A 243 -4.65 2.15 -13.97
CA SER A 243 -5.29 3.07 -13.00
C SER A 243 -6.78 2.81 -12.89
N SER A 244 -7.25 2.51 -11.68
CA SER A 244 -8.67 2.58 -11.37
C SER A 244 -9.20 3.99 -11.58
N ARG A 245 -10.27 4.09 -12.37
CA ARG A 245 -10.98 5.34 -12.69
C ARG A 245 -12.35 5.41 -12.01
N PHE A 246 -12.46 4.72 -10.88
CA PHE A 246 -13.62 4.69 -10.01
C PHE A 246 -13.16 4.52 -8.55
N GLY A 247 -13.95 5.03 -7.62
CA GLY A 247 -13.86 4.70 -6.21
C GLY A 247 -14.51 3.35 -5.94
N LYS A 248 -13.87 2.51 -5.12
CA LYS A 248 -14.36 1.19 -4.74
C LYS A 248 -14.54 1.15 -3.23
N PHE A 249 -15.76 0.85 -2.78
CA PHE A 249 -16.06 0.63 -1.37
C PHE A 249 -16.51 -0.82 -1.18
N ILE A 250 -15.69 -1.62 -0.51
CA ILE A 250 -15.99 -3.03 -0.24
C ILE A 250 -16.51 -3.11 1.19
N ARG A 251 -17.77 -3.53 1.34
CA ARG A 251 -18.34 -3.84 2.65
C ARG A 251 -18.18 -5.32 2.93
N ILE A 252 -17.59 -5.65 4.07
CA ILE A 252 -17.52 -7.03 4.58
C ILE A 252 -18.44 -7.08 5.79
N HIS A 253 -19.48 -7.90 5.69
CA HIS A 253 -20.49 -8.02 6.72
C HIS A 253 -20.10 -9.10 7.70
N PHE A 254 -20.15 -8.78 9.00
CA PHE A 254 -19.94 -9.75 10.07
C PHE A 254 -21.25 -9.97 10.82
N GLY A 255 -21.59 -11.23 11.03
CA GLY A 255 -22.76 -11.62 11.81
C GLY A 255 -22.55 -11.38 13.32
N PRO A 256 -23.57 -11.61 14.15
CA PRO A 256 -23.53 -11.33 15.59
C PRO A 256 -22.40 -12.04 16.36
N THR A 257 -21.92 -13.17 15.83
CA THR A 257 -20.84 -13.98 16.39
C THR A 257 -19.43 -13.59 15.90
N GLY A 258 -19.32 -12.52 15.10
CA GLY A 258 -18.06 -12.07 14.50
C GLY A 258 -17.60 -12.89 13.29
N LYS A 259 -18.41 -13.83 12.82
CA LYS A 259 -18.15 -14.57 11.58
C LYS A 259 -18.57 -13.76 10.36
N ILE A 260 -17.92 -13.96 9.22
CA ILE A 260 -18.34 -13.29 8.00
C ILE A 260 -19.72 -13.81 7.57
N ALA A 261 -20.63 -12.88 7.29
CA ALA A 261 -22.00 -13.12 6.82
C ALA A 261 -22.17 -12.81 5.32
N GLY A 262 -21.25 -12.06 4.72
CA GLY A 262 -21.27 -11.74 3.29
C GLY A 262 -20.36 -10.56 2.97
N ALA A 263 -20.36 -10.15 1.70
CA ALA A 263 -19.69 -8.94 1.25
C ALA A 263 -20.40 -8.34 0.05
N ASP A 264 -20.25 -7.04 -0.15
CA ASP A 264 -20.70 -6.35 -1.34
C ASP A 264 -19.72 -5.24 -1.74
N ILE A 265 -19.83 -4.80 -2.99
CA ILE A 265 -18.95 -3.78 -3.57
C ILE A 265 -19.82 -2.65 -4.13
N GLU A 266 -19.61 -1.45 -3.61
CA GLU A 266 -20.17 -0.23 -4.16
C GLU A 266 -19.12 0.52 -4.97
N VAL A 267 -19.53 0.98 -6.14
CA VAL A 267 -18.68 1.71 -7.09
C VAL A 267 -19.14 3.16 -7.17
N TYR A 268 -18.19 4.07 -7.05
CA TYR A 268 -18.42 5.51 -7.01
C TYR A 268 -17.62 6.22 -8.10
N LEU A 269 -18.18 7.29 -8.68
CA LEU A 269 -17.44 8.25 -9.51
C LEU A 269 -16.63 7.61 -10.66
N LEU A 270 -17.22 6.65 -11.39
CA LEU A 270 -16.61 6.15 -12.62
C LEU A 270 -16.39 7.30 -13.61
N GLU A 271 -15.18 7.41 -14.17
CA GLU A 271 -14.83 8.42 -15.16
C GLU A 271 -15.53 8.14 -16.51
N LYS A 272 -16.78 8.58 -16.63
CA LYS A 272 -17.60 8.36 -17.83
C LYS A 272 -17.01 9.00 -19.10
N SER A 273 -16.31 10.13 -18.96
CA SER A 273 -15.69 10.84 -20.10
C SER A 273 -14.70 9.96 -20.86
N ARG A 274 -14.00 9.04 -20.17
CA ARG A 274 -13.01 8.15 -20.77
C ARG A 274 -13.58 7.24 -21.86
N VAL A 275 -14.86 6.89 -21.75
CA VAL A 275 -15.54 6.01 -22.71
C VAL A 275 -15.54 6.60 -24.11
N ILE A 276 -15.60 7.94 -24.23
CA ILE A 276 -15.70 8.65 -25.52
C ILE A 276 -14.48 9.52 -25.83
N PHE A 277 -13.55 9.67 -24.87
CA PHE A 277 -12.41 10.57 -25.01
C PHE A 277 -11.15 10.01 -24.34
N GLN A 278 -10.00 10.14 -25.02
CA GLN A 278 -8.69 9.83 -24.44
C GLN A 278 -7.69 10.93 -24.78
N GLN A 279 -6.78 11.23 -23.84
CA GLN A 279 -5.61 12.04 -24.17
C GLN A 279 -4.59 11.21 -24.96
N ARG A 280 -3.70 11.89 -25.70
CA ARG A 280 -2.74 11.28 -26.64
C ARG A 280 -1.89 10.14 -26.04
N ALA A 281 -1.50 10.26 -24.77
CA ALA A 281 -0.65 9.26 -24.09
C ALA A 281 -1.45 8.23 -23.26
N GLU A 282 -2.77 8.38 -23.19
CA GLU A 282 -3.68 7.55 -22.41
C GLU A 282 -4.45 6.56 -23.28
N ARG A 283 -5.15 5.64 -22.62
CA ARG A 283 -5.98 4.61 -23.23
C ARG A 283 -7.40 4.69 -22.68
N ASN A 284 -8.37 4.12 -23.39
CA ASN A 284 -9.69 3.81 -22.84
C ASN A 284 -9.58 2.63 -21.84
N TYR A 285 -10.70 2.17 -21.28
CA TYR A 285 -10.76 1.00 -20.40
C TYR A 285 -10.24 -0.27 -21.09
N HIS A 286 -9.54 -1.12 -20.34
CA HIS A 286 -8.84 -2.29 -20.89
C HIS A 286 -9.77 -3.25 -21.63
N ILE A 287 -11.03 -3.38 -21.18
CA ILE A 287 -12.00 -4.29 -21.77
C ILE A 287 -12.16 -4.10 -23.29
N PHE A 288 -12.08 -2.87 -23.81
CA PHE A 288 -12.24 -2.64 -25.24
C PHE A 288 -11.13 -3.29 -26.06
N TYR A 289 -9.92 -3.33 -25.52
CA TYR A 289 -8.77 -3.86 -26.22
C TYR A 289 -8.60 -5.35 -25.99
N GLN A 290 -9.00 -5.84 -24.82
CA GLN A 290 -9.18 -7.28 -24.57
C GLN A 290 -10.28 -7.88 -25.47
N LEU A 291 -11.34 -7.12 -25.77
CA LEU A 291 -12.38 -7.53 -26.72
C LEU A 291 -11.93 -7.43 -28.18
N CYS A 292 -11.04 -6.50 -28.50
CA CYS A 292 -10.45 -6.37 -29.83
C CYS A 292 -9.22 -7.26 -30.02
N SER A 293 -8.78 -8.05 -29.05
CA SER A 293 -7.65 -8.96 -29.19
C SER A 293 -8.12 -10.34 -29.63
N ASP A 294 -7.19 -11.20 -30.06
CA ASP A 294 -7.50 -12.60 -30.40
C ASP A 294 -7.90 -13.47 -29.21
N ALA A 295 -8.03 -12.88 -28.02
CA ALA A 295 -8.37 -13.60 -26.81
C ALA A 295 -9.82 -14.10 -26.83
N LEU A 296 -10.77 -13.35 -27.39
CA LEU A 296 -12.21 -13.65 -27.42
C LEU A 296 -12.75 -13.75 -28.86
N PRO A 297 -12.29 -14.71 -29.68
CA PRO A 297 -12.70 -14.79 -31.09
C PRO A 297 -14.21 -15.03 -31.25
N GLU A 298 -14.87 -15.67 -30.28
CA GLU A 298 -16.32 -15.80 -30.23
C GLU A 298 -17.04 -14.46 -30.07
N MET A 299 -16.47 -13.52 -29.32
CA MET A 299 -17.06 -12.20 -29.09
C MET A 299 -16.97 -11.31 -30.33
N HIS A 300 -15.98 -11.53 -31.20
CA HIS A 300 -15.89 -10.82 -32.48
C HIS A 300 -17.14 -10.99 -33.32
N LYS A 301 -17.65 -12.23 -33.40
CA LYS A 301 -18.89 -12.53 -34.14
C LYS A 301 -20.13 -12.02 -33.40
N LEU A 302 -20.18 -12.22 -32.08
CA LEU A 302 -21.36 -11.85 -31.28
C LEU A 302 -21.56 -10.34 -31.20
N CYS A 303 -20.49 -9.58 -31.02
CA CYS A 303 -20.53 -8.12 -30.87
C CYS A 303 -20.30 -7.38 -32.19
N LEU A 304 -20.09 -8.09 -33.32
CA LEU A 304 -19.80 -7.53 -34.63
C LEU A 304 -18.55 -6.63 -34.62
N ILE A 305 -17.51 -7.06 -33.91
CA ILE A 305 -16.25 -6.33 -33.75
C ILE A 305 -15.11 -7.02 -34.51
N GLN A 306 -14.24 -6.21 -35.10
CA GLN A 306 -12.98 -6.59 -35.72
C GLN A 306 -11.83 -6.58 -34.70
N ASN A 307 -10.85 -7.45 -34.90
CA ASN A 307 -9.57 -7.47 -34.16
C ASN A 307 -8.67 -6.31 -34.62
N ASP A 308 -9.11 -5.09 -34.35
CA ASP A 308 -8.34 -3.87 -34.58
C ASP A 308 -8.99 -2.70 -33.83
N PRO A 309 -8.47 -2.30 -32.65
CA PRO A 309 -9.05 -1.20 -31.89
C PRO A 309 -8.95 0.16 -32.61
N SER A 310 -8.06 0.31 -33.60
CA SER A 310 -7.92 1.57 -34.34
C SER A 310 -9.19 1.95 -35.13
N LYS A 311 -10.03 0.96 -35.45
CA LYS A 311 -11.27 1.13 -36.21
C LYS A 311 -12.41 1.78 -35.43
N TYR A 312 -12.27 1.95 -34.11
CA TYR A 312 -13.33 2.54 -33.28
C TYR A 312 -12.86 3.87 -32.69
N GLN A 313 -13.41 4.96 -33.20
CA GLN A 313 -13.01 6.33 -32.82
C GLN A 313 -13.06 6.60 -31.31
N PHE A 314 -13.96 5.97 -30.56
CA PHE A 314 -14.06 6.15 -29.11
C PHE A 314 -13.01 5.39 -28.31
N VAL A 315 -12.20 4.52 -28.92
CA VAL A 315 -11.14 3.77 -28.22
C VAL A 315 -9.75 4.05 -28.81
N SER A 316 -9.65 4.84 -29.89
CA SER A 316 -8.41 5.02 -30.65
C SER A 316 -7.85 6.44 -30.70
N GLN A 317 -8.29 7.34 -29.80
CA GLN A 317 -7.79 8.73 -29.78
C GLN A 317 -6.40 8.86 -29.14
N GLY A 318 -6.06 7.91 -28.27
CA GLY A 318 -4.78 7.86 -27.57
C GLY A 318 -3.92 6.67 -28.01
N VAL A 319 -3.30 5.99 -27.05
CA VAL A 319 -2.51 4.78 -27.33
C VAL A 319 -3.40 3.55 -27.44
N LEU A 320 -2.98 2.59 -28.25
CA LEU A 320 -3.70 1.32 -28.45
C LEU A 320 -3.08 0.15 -27.68
N THR A 321 -1.81 0.25 -27.31
CA THR A 321 -1.05 -0.78 -26.59
C THR A 321 -0.35 -0.19 -25.36
N ILE A 322 0.05 -1.06 -24.44
CA ILE A 322 0.76 -0.72 -23.23
C ILE A 322 2.02 -1.58 -23.18
N ASP A 323 3.17 -0.95 -22.93
CA ASP A 323 4.43 -1.68 -22.81
C ASP A 323 4.38 -2.66 -21.61
N GLY A 324 4.77 -3.90 -21.86
CA GLY A 324 4.76 -4.99 -20.87
C GLY A 324 3.39 -5.52 -20.45
N VAL A 325 2.30 -5.18 -21.16
CA VAL A 325 0.96 -5.75 -20.91
C VAL A 325 0.50 -6.50 -22.16
N ASP A 326 0.11 -7.75 -21.96
CA ASP A 326 -0.53 -8.57 -23.00
C ASP A 326 -2.05 -8.62 -22.76
N ASP A 327 -2.81 -7.92 -23.60
CA ASP A 327 -4.28 -7.90 -23.54
C ASP A 327 -4.90 -9.30 -23.81
N VAL A 328 -4.16 -10.24 -24.38
CA VAL A 328 -4.60 -11.63 -24.56
C VAL A 328 -4.47 -12.42 -23.27
N GLU A 329 -3.35 -12.29 -22.57
CA GLU A 329 -3.13 -12.97 -21.29
C GLU A 329 -4.03 -12.40 -20.18
N GLU A 330 -4.24 -11.08 -20.14
CA GLU A 330 -5.11 -10.42 -19.15
C GLU A 330 -6.57 -10.91 -19.26
N LYS A 331 -7.02 -11.36 -20.43
CA LYS A 331 -8.35 -11.99 -20.60
C LYS A 331 -8.46 -13.33 -19.87
N ILE A 332 -7.37 -14.08 -19.71
CA ILE A 332 -7.40 -15.41 -19.07
C ILE A 332 -7.89 -15.30 -17.61
N MET A 333 -7.76 -14.12 -16.99
CA MET A 333 -8.26 -13.83 -15.63
C MET A 333 -9.79 -13.67 -15.53
N PHE A 334 -10.51 -13.65 -16.66
CA PHE A 334 -11.98 -13.65 -16.71
C PHE A 334 -12.61 -15.04 -16.74
N ASN A 335 -11.82 -16.08 -17.05
CA ASN A 335 -12.32 -17.44 -17.11
C ASN A 335 -12.45 -17.99 -15.67
N TYR A 336 -13.60 -17.72 -15.05
CA TYR A 336 -14.14 -18.66 -14.09
C TYR A 336 -14.43 -19.96 -14.82
N SER A 337 -13.72 -20.99 -14.39
CA SER A 337 -14.02 -22.39 -14.65
C SER A 337 -15.54 -22.64 -14.63
N GLN A 338 -16.03 -23.31 -15.67
CA GLN A 338 -17.17 -24.22 -15.52
C GLN A 338 -16.93 -25.20 -14.37
#